data_AF-A0A1B6EHB5-F1
#
_entry.id   AF-A0A1B6EHB5-F1
#
_cell.length_a   1.000
_cell.length_b   1.000
_cell.length_c   1.000
_cell.angle_alpha   90.00
_cell.angle_beta   90.00
_cell.angle_gamma   90.00
#
_symmetry.space_group_name_H-M   'P 1'
#
loop_
_entity.id
_entity.type
_entity.pdbx_description
1 polymer ?
#
loop_
_entity_poly.entity_id
_entity_poly.type
_entity_poly.pdbx_seq_one_letter_code
_entity_poly.pdbx_strand_id
1 'polypeptide(L)'
;MAQQTLLKYLNMRQQLPHLCLQLDFLNPSLNALFNNGYIFASPVRDRHGRRVVVSIAQNFDPYKFTNSDMSKAHMITYETLLEDEECQVMGFTHVGDTKG
;
A
#
# COMPACT_ATOMS: atom_id res chain seq x y z
N MET A 1 -13.30 -8.95 -18.41
CA MET A 1 -12.23 -8.16 -17.76
C MET A 1 -12.35 -8.20 -16.23
N ALA A 2 -13.44 -7.72 -15.62
CA ALA A 2 -13.62 -7.70 -14.16
C ALA A 2 -13.47 -9.07 -13.47
N GLN A 3 -14.12 -10.12 -14.00
CA GLN A 3 -13.98 -11.49 -13.47
C GLN A 3 -12.52 -11.97 -13.43
N GLN A 4 -11.76 -11.72 -14.51
CA GLN A 4 -10.36 -12.15 -14.57
C GLN A 4 -9.50 -11.40 -13.56
N THR A 5 -9.73 -10.10 -13.38
CA THR A 5 -9.06 -9.29 -12.35
C THR A 5 -9.37 -9.82 -10.95
N LEU A 6 -10.64 -10.11 -10.66
CA LEU A 6 -11.05 -10.68 -9.38
C LEU A 6 -10.38 -12.04 -9.12
N LEU A 7 -10.34 -12.93 -10.12
CA LEU A 7 -9.66 -14.23 -9.99
C LEU A 7 -8.16 -14.06 -9.71
N LYS A 8 -7.49 -13.10 -10.36
CA LYS A 8 -6.07 -12.80 -10.08
C LYS A 8 -5.86 -12.27 -8.67
N TYR A 9 -6.74 -11.37 -8.21
CA TYR A 9 -6.71 -10.82 -6.86
C TYR A 9 -6.87 -11.92 -5.79
N LEU A 10 -7.87 -12.81 -5.97
CA LEU A 10 -8.10 -13.93 -5.06
C LEU A 10 -6.93 -14.92 -5.08
N ASN A 11 -6.39 -15.23 -6.26
CA ASN A 11 -5.25 -16.13 -6.40
C ASN A 11 -4.00 -15.57 -5.68
N MET A 12 -3.69 -14.27 -5.85
CA MET A 12 -2.59 -13.62 -5.14
C MET A 12 -2.70 -13.79 -3.62
N ARG A 13 -3.90 -13.57 -3.06
CA ARG A 13 -4.15 -13.73 -1.61
C ARG A 13 -4.02 -15.17 -1.13
N GLN A 14 -4.37 -16.15 -1.97
CA GLN A 14 -4.22 -17.57 -1.66
C GLN A 14 -2.76 -18.05 -1.72
N GLN A 15 -2.00 -17.58 -2.72
CA GLN A 15 -0.61 -18.02 -2.92
C GLN A 15 0.38 -17.30 -2.00
N LEU A 16 0.10 -16.04 -1.64
CA LEU A 16 0.99 -15.19 -0.83
C LEU A 16 0.28 -14.65 0.42
N PRO A 17 -0.32 -15.52 1.27
CA PRO A 17 -1.13 -15.07 2.40
C PRO A 17 -0.32 -14.26 3.42
N HIS A 18 0.97 -14.59 3.59
CA HIS A 18 1.89 -13.89 4.48
C HIS A 18 2.19 -12.45 4.05
N LEU A 19 1.92 -12.06 2.79
CA LEU A 19 2.12 -10.69 2.29
C LEU A 19 0.81 -9.90 2.21
N CYS A 20 -0.33 -10.58 2.06
CA CYS A 20 -1.59 -9.94 1.67
C CYS A 20 -2.75 -10.12 2.67
N LEU A 21 -2.62 -10.99 3.67
CA LEU A 21 -3.64 -11.24 4.69
C LEU A 21 -3.20 -10.70 6.06
N GLN A 22 -4.14 -10.67 7.01
CA GLN A 22 -3.95 -10.11 8.38
C GLN A 22 -3.50 -8.64 8.33
N LEU A 23 -4.31 -7.83 7.64
CA LEU A 23 -4.07 -6.41 7.37
C LEU A 23 -4.55 -5.54 8.53
N ASP A 24 -3.94 -5.70 9.71
CA ASP A 24 -4.26 -4.91 10.90
C ASP A 24 -3.28 -3.73 11.06
N PHE A 25 -3.73 -2.50 10.79
CA PHE A 25 -2.91 -1.30 10.92
C PHE A 25 -2.56 -0.95 12.39
N LEU A 26 -3.24 -1.56 13.37
CA LEU A 26 -2.92 -1.43 14.80
C LEU A 26 -1.83 -2.41 15.25
N ASN A 27 -1.44 -3.36 14.40
CA ASN A 27 -0.27 -4.19 14.66
C ASN A 27 0.96 -3.29 14.92
N PRO A 28 1.76 -3.54 15.98
CA PRO A 28 2.86 -2.64 16.35
C PRO A 28 3.85 -2.32 15.23
N SER A 29 4.20 -3.29 14.38
CA SER A 29 5.14 -3.09 13.27
C SER A 29 4.53 -2.22 12.18
N LEU A 30 3.28 -2.48 11.80
CA LEU A 30 2.57 -1.74 10.75
C LEU A 30 2.23 -0.33 11.21
N ASN A 31 1.77 -0.18 12.44
CA ASN A 31 1.49 1.11 13.06
C ASN A 31 2.75 1.99 13.09
N ALA A 32 3.89 1.40 13.48
CA ALA A 32 5.17 2.11 13.45
C ALA A 32 5.59 2.54 12.03
N LEU A 33 5.40 1.69 11.01
CA LEU A 33 5.70 2.05 9.61
C LEU A 33 4.88 3.26 9.14
N PHE A 34 3.58 3.29 9.45
CA PHE A 34 2.72 4.42 9.09
C PHE A 34 3.11 5.69 9.86
N ASN A 35 3.34 5.60 11.17
CA ASN A 35 3.74 6.75 11.98
C ASN A 35 5.11 7.30 11.61
N ASN A 36 6.03 6.44 11.16
CA ASN A 36 7.33 6.86 10.64
C ASN A 36 7.22 7.55 9.27
N GLY A 37 6.05 7.53 8.62
CA GLY A 37 5.88 8.09 7.29
C GLY A 37 6.58 7.27 6.21
N TYR A 38 6.63 5.94 6.36
CA TYR A 38 7.20 5.05 5.34
C TYR A 38 6.39 5.11 4.04
N ILE A 39 5.06 5.03 4.14
CA ILE A 39 4.13 5.10 3.02
C ILE A 39 2.88 5.86 3.43
N PHE A 40 2.43 6.78 2.57
CA PHE A 40 1.22 7.57 2.81
C PHE A 40 0.61 8.07 1.50
N ALA A 41 -0.67 8.43 1.56
CA ALA A 41 -1.36 9.06 0.46
C ALA A 41 -1.19 10.59 0.53
N SER A 42 -0.77 11.21 -0.57
CA SER A 42 -0.78 12.67 -0.71
C SER A 42 -2.22 13.21 -0.57
N PRO A 43 -2.43 14.34 0.12
CA PRO A 43 -3.73 14.98 0.16
C PRO A 43 -4.16 15.48 -1.22
N VAL A 44 -3.21 15.78 -2.11
CA VAL A 44 -3.44 16.30 -3.46
C VAL A 44 -3.32 15.17 -4.48
N ARG A 45 -4.27 15.12 -5.42
CA ARG A 45 -4.22 14.26 -6.61
C ARG A 45 -3.32 14.84 -7.69
N ASP A 46 -2.86 14.02 -8.62
CA ASP A 46 -2.12 14.54 -9.77
C ASP A 46 -3.02 15.28 -10.77
N ARG A 47 -2.43 15.83 -11.83
CA ARG A 47 -3.16 16.54 -12.90
C ARG A 47 -4.19 15.69 -13.67
N HIS A 48 -4.18 14.38 -13.47
CA HIS A 48 -5.11 13.43 -14.09
C HIS A 48 -6.13 12.88 -13.07
N GLY A 49 -6.23 13.44 -11.86
CA GLY A 49 -7.16 12.98 -10.82
C GLY A 49 -6.72 11.70 -10.10
N ARG A 50 -5.51 11.20 -10.36
CA ARG A 50 -5.00 9.97 -9.74
C ARG A 50 -4.55 10.23 -8.32
N ARG A 51 -4.83 9.31 -7.41
CA ARG A 51 -4.34 9.41 -6.03
C ARG A 51 -2.83 9.15 -6.01
N VAL A 52 -2.07 10.10 -5.47
CA VAL A 52 -0.60 9.97 -5.37
C VAL A 52 -0.26 9.27 -4.06
N VAL A 53 0.40 8.12 -4.15
CA VAL A 53 0.95 7.36 -3.03
C VAL A 53 2.45 7.59 -2.98
N VAL A 54 2.94 8.04 -1.83
CA VAL A 54 4.35 8.39 -1.61
C VAL A 54 4.95 7.36 -0.66
N SER A 55 6.13 6.84 -1.01
CA SER A 55 6.93 5.97 -0.15
C SER A 55 8.33 6.56 0.04
N ILE A 56 8.83 6.60 1.28
CA ILE A 56 10.14 7.15 1.64
C ILE A 56 11.01 6.03 2.22
N ALA A 57 12.01 5.58 1.47
CA ALA A 57 12.85 4.45 1.83
C ALA A 57 13.63 4.67 3.13
N GLN A 58 14.09 5.90 3.39
CA GLN A 58 14.80 6.26 4.63
C GLN A 58 13.98 5.97 5.91
N ASN A 59 12.65 5.96 5.82
CA ASN A 59 11.75 5.70 6.95
C ASN A 59 11.48 4.20 7.17
N PHE A 60 12.09 3.34 6.36
CA PHE A 60 12.05 1.88 6.51
C PHE A 60 13.38 1.37 7.06
N ASP A 61 13.39 0.90 8.30
CA ASP A 61 14.55 0.25 8.90
C ASP A 61 14.55 -1.27 8.56
N PRO A 62 15.46 -1.76 7.69
CA PRO A 62 15.49 -3.15 7.27
C PRO A 62 15.97 -4.11 8.36
N TYR A 63 16.53 -3.62 9.47
CA TYR A 63 16.88 -4.43 10.63
C TYR A 63 15.71 -4.60 11.60
N LYS A 64 14.68 -3.76 11.48
CA LYS A 64 13.48 -3.76 12.33
C LYS A 64 12.25 -4.35 11.64
N PHE A 65 12.08 -4.08 10.34
CA PHE A 65 10.88 -4.46 9.59
C PHE A 65 11.19 -5.50 8.52
N THR A 66 10.25 -6.40 8.30
CA THR A 66 10.37 -7.45 7.29
C THR A 66 9.77 -7.03 5.95
N ASN A 67 10.09 -7.77 4.88
CA ASN A 67 9.41 -7.64 3.60
C ASN A 67 7.88 -7.90 3.70
N SER A 68 7.45 -8.74 4.66
CA SER A 68 6.04 -8.97 4.93
C SER A 68 5.37 -7.71 5.50
N ASP A 69 6.01 -7.03 6.45
CA ASP A 69 5.51 -5.77 7.01
C ASP A 69 5.40 -4.70 5.92
N MET A 70 6.43 -4.57 5.08
CA MET A 70 6.41 -3.69 3.91
C MET A 70 5.23 -3.98 2.98
N SER A 71 5.04 -5.25 2.61
CA SER A 71 3.97 -5.66 1.70
C SER A 71 2.59 -5.39 2.29
N LYS A 72 2.40 -5.70 3.57
CA LYS A 72 1.14 -5.44 4.29
C LYS A 72 0.83 -3.95 4.43
N ALA A 73 1.85 -3.10 4.67
CA ALA A 73 1.66 -1.65 4.70
C ALA A 73 1.15 -1.10 3.36
N HIS A 74 1.68 -1.60 2.23
CA HIS A 74 1.17 -1.28 0.90
C HIS A 74 -0.25 -1.81 0.68
N MET A 75 -0.52 -3.06 1.07
CA MET A 75 -1.86 -3.65 0.93
C MET A 75 -2.92 -2.90 1.73
N ILE A 76 -2.64 -2.52 2.99
CA ILE A 76 -3.53 -1.67 3.79
C ILE A 76 -3.78 -0.35 3.07
N THR A 77 -2.71 0.32 2.61
CA THR A 77 -2.83 1.59 1.88
C THR A 77 -3.77 1.47 0.68
N TYR A 78 -3.63 0.42 -0.13
CA TYR A 78 -4.46 0.26 -1.33
C TYR A 78 -5.88 -0.17 -1.02
N GLU A 79 -6.10 -1.12 -0.11
CA GLU A 79 -7.44 -1.54 0.28
C GLU A 79 -8.23 -0.38 0.86
N THR A 80 -7.62 0.47 1.69
CA THR A 80 -8.26 1.68 2.22
C THR A 80 -8.55 2.70 1.12
N LEU A 81 -7.62 2.95 0.20
CA LEU A 81 -7.85 3.93 -0.87
C LEU A 81 -8.86 3.46 -1.93
N LEU A 82 -9.04 2.14 -2.09
CA LEU A 82 -10.03 1.57 -2.99
C LEU A 82 -11.47 1.73 -2.47
N GLU A 83 -11.68 2.16 -1.23
CA GLU A 83 -13.02 2.54 -0.73
C GLU A 83 -13.55 3.83 -1.39
N ASP A 84 -12.68 4.64 -2.00
CA ASP A 84 -13.03 5.86 -2.75
C ASP A 84 -13.27 5.56 -4.24
N GLU A 85 -14.49 5.80 -4.71
CA GLU A 85 -14.89 5.59 -6.11
C GLU A 85 -14.03 6.37 -7.11
N GLU A 86 -13.59 7.59 -6.76
CA GLU A 86 -12.72 8.37 -7.64
C GLU A 86 -11.35 7.68 -7.78
N CYS A 87 -10.84 7.04 -6.72
CA CYS A 87 -9.63 6.23 -6.81
C CYS A 87 -9.83 4.98 -7.66
N GLN A 88 -11.01 4.33 -7.61
CA GLN A 88 -11.31 3.16 -8.45
C GLN A 88 -11.33 3.50 -9.94
N VAL A 89 -11.85 4.69 -10.30
CA VAL A 89 -11.96 5.13 -11.70
C VAL A 89 -10.65 5.73 -12.21
N MET A 90 -10.06 6.65 -11.45
CA MET A 90 -8.88 7.40 -11.90
C MET A 90 -7.58 6.61 -11.68
N GLY A 91 -7.53 5.77 -10.65
CA GLY A 91 -6.35 4.98 -10.29
C GLY A 91 -5.31 5.76 -9.47
N PHE A 92 -4.09 5.23 -9.47
CA PHE A 92 -2.99 5.67 -8.60
C PHE A 92 -1.76 6.14 -9.38
N THR A 93 -0.94 6.96 -8.73
CA THR A 93 0.45 7.26 -9.14
C THR A 93 1.36 7.06 -7.95
N HIS A 94 2.56 6.52 -8.17
CA HIS A 94 3.52 6.25 -7.11
C HIS A 94 4.74 7.16 -7.22
N VAL A 95 5.19 7.67 -6.08
CA VAL A 95 6.45 8.40 -5.93
C VAL A 95 7.27 7.69 -4.86
N GLY A 96 8.45 7.22 -5.24
CA GLY A 96 9.40 6.61 -4.30
C GLY A 96 10.60 7.52 -4.10
N ASP A 97 10.81 8.00 -2.88
CA ASP A 97 12.09 8.57 -2.48
C ASP A 97 13.01 7.43 -2.02
N THR A 98 14.00 7.12 -2.85
CA THR A 98 14.97 6.05 -2.60
C THR A 98 16.31 6.59 -2.11
N LYS A 99 16.38 7.85 -1.71
CA LYS A 99 17.57 8.39 -1.05
C LYS A 99 17.68 7.74 0.32
N GLY A 100 18.77 7.00 0.53
CA GLY A 100 19.09 6.27 1.76
C GLY A 100 20.58 6.34 2.04
#